data_AF-A0A9E3TX07-F1
#
_entry.id   AF-A0A9E3TX07-F1
#
_cell.length_a   1.000
_cell.length_b   1.000
_cell.length_c   1.000
_cell.angle_alpha   90.00
_cell.angle_beta   90.00
_cell.angle_gamma   90.00
#
_symmetry.space_group_name_H-M   'P 1'
#
loop_
_entity.id
_entity.type
_entity.pdbx_description
1 polymer ?
#
loop_
_entity_poly.entity_id
_entity_poly.type
_entity_poly.pdbx_seq_one_letter_code
_entity_poly.pdbx_strand_id
1 'polypeptide(L)'
;MPKSTDAHIVSARCSTERIAYRTPIKFGGRVVTDAVLLNADIEVETRDGRRGCGFGSMPLGNVWAWPTDALSTDQTLTAMIRLGEKLVQAAGDCAAVGHPLEITHVLAQDAPAAAAAVVDDLELSHAMPRLAQLVCASPLEAAIHDAYGKALGENAYNLLGEAFVNRDLSAYLSADFAGEYLDRYTRREPVARMPLYHLVGALDPLTPADVATPVGDGLPETLGEWIRADGLTHL
;
A
#
# COMPACT_ATOMS: atom_id res chain seq x y z
N MET A 1 13.08 24.32 -8.63
CA MET A 1 12.98 25.46 -7.69
C MET A 1 11.95 25.09 -6.64
N PRO A 2 12.13 25.45 -5.36
CA PRO A 2 11.14 25.18 -4.33
C PRO A 2 9.78 25.79 -4.70
N LYS A 3 8.69 25.04 -4.50
CA LYS A 3 7.31 25.48 -4.77
C LYS A 3 6.61 25.82 -3.47
N SER A 4 5.67 26.77 -3.49
CA SER A 4 4.86 27.10 -2.29
C SER A 4 4.03 25.90 -1.80
N THR A 5 3.75 24.97 -2.71
CA THR A 5 3.05 23.72 -2.43
C THR A 5 3.96 22.64 -1.88
N ASP A 6 5.28 22.79 -1.79
CA ASP A 6 6.14 21.77 -1.15
C ASP A 6 5.70 21.57 0.31
N ALA A 7 5.68 20.32 0.79
CA ALA A 7 5.25 19.98 2.12
C ALA A 7 6.34 19.30 2.94
N HIS A 8 6.17 19.30 4.26
CA HIS A 8 6.94 18.51 5.20
C HIS A 8 5.99 17.74 6.13
N ILE A 9 6.48 16.64 6.71
CA ILE A 9 5.71 15.82 7.66
C ILE A 9 5.69 16.53 9.00
N VAL A 10 4.50 16.69 9.57
CA VAL A 10 4.27 17.30 10.89
C VAL A 10 4.11 16.23 11.96
N SER A 11 3.39 15.16 11.63
CA SER A 11 3.23 14.01 12.52
C SER A 11 2.99 12.74 11.72
N ALA A 12 3.44 11.62 12.28
CA ALA A 12 3.26 10.30 11.71
C ALA A 12 2.93 9.29 12.81
N ARG A 13 1.87 8.50 12.59
CA ARG A 13 1.49 7.40 13.48
C ARG A 13 0.94 6.24 12.67
N CYS A 14 0.97 5.06 13.25
CA CYS A 14 0.35 3.89 12.65
C CYS A 14 -0.36 3.03 13.69
N SER A 15 -1.22 2.16 13.18
CA SER A 15 -1.89 1.11 13.93
C SER A 15 -2.02 -0.14 13.05
N THR A 16 -2.32 -1.27 13.67
CA THR A 16 -2.64 -2.50 12.95
C THR A 16 -4.09 -2.88 13.20
N GLU A 17 -4.71 -3.50 12.20
CA GLU A 17 -6.06 -4.04 12.28
C GLU A 17 -6.05 -5.45 11.72
N ARG A 18 -6.62 -6.41 12.47
CA ARG A 18 -6.76 -7.79 12.00
C ARG A 18 -8.19 -8.05 11.58
N ILE A 19 -8.36 -8.49 10.34
CA ILE A 19 -9.66 -8.77 9.73
C ILE A 19 -9.74 -10.26 9.43
N ALA A 20 -10.70 -10.95 10.05
CA ALA A 20 -11.01 -12.32 9.69
C ALA A 20 -11.63 -12.37 8.29
N TYR A 21 -11.18 -13.28 7.44
CA TYR A 21 -11.84 -13.54 6.18
C TYR A 21 -13.18 -14.24 6.42
N ARG A 22 -14.15 -13.92 5.55
CA ARG A 22 -15.46 -14.58 5.55
C ARG A 22 -15.32 -16.09 5.34
N THR A 23 -14.45 -16.49 4.42
CA THR A 23 -14.07 -17.87 4.15
C THR A 23 -12.55 -17.96 3.96
N PRO A 24 -11.91 -19.09 4.31
CA PRO A 24 -10.50 -19.29 4.00
C PRO A 24 -10.26 -19.20 2.49
N ILE A 25 -9.19 -18.53 2.09
CA ILE A 25 -8.75 -18.50 0.69
C ILE A 25 -7.39 -19.20 0.57
N LYS A 26 -7.22 -19.99 -0.50
CA LYS A 26 -5.93 -20.58 -0.83
C LYS A 26 -5.20 -19.70 -1.84
N PHE A 27 -4.19 -18.99 -1.36
CA PHE A 27 -3.36 -18.10 -2.15
C PHE A 27 -1.94 -18.69 -2.28
N GLY A 28 -1.56 -19.03 -3.51
CA GLY A 28 -0.36 -19.84 -3.75
C GLY A 28 -0.46 -21.20 -3.06
N GLY A 29 0.59 -21.57 -2.32
CA GLY A 29 0.66 -22.84 -1.58
C GLY A 29 -0.03 -22.84 -0.21
N ARG A 30 -0.56 -21.70 0.27
CA ARG A 30 -1.03 -21.55 1.66
C ARG A 30 -2.50 -21.18 1.75
N VAL A 31 -3.14 -21.66 2.81
CA VAL A 31 -4.49 -21.25 3.20
C VAL A 31 -4.35 -20.10 4.19
N VAL A 32 -5.08 -19.01 3.93
CA VAL A 32 -5.12 -17.83 4.78
C VAL A 32 -6.57 -17.60 5.23
N THR A 33 -6.74 -17.26 6.50
CA THR A 33 -8.05 -17.12 7.17
C THR A 33 -8.31 -15.70 7.63
N ASP A 34 -7.32 -14.82 7.53
CA ASP A 34 -7.36 -13.45 7.98
C ASP A 34 -6.28 -12.62 7.26
N ALA A 35 -6.39 -11.30 7.41
CA ALA A 35 -5.39 -10.34 6.99
C ALA A 35 -5.08 -9.36 8.13
N VAL A 36 -3.83 -8.93 8.21
CA VAL A 36 -3.44 -7.78 9.04
C VAL A 36 -3.19 -6.60 8.12
N LEU A 37 -3.92 -5.52 8.35
CA LEU A 37 -3.70 -4.21 7.75
C LEU A 37 -2.70 -3.43 8.61
N LEU A 38 -1.81 -2.71 7.95
CA LEU A 38 -1.08 -1.60 8.55
C LEU A 38 -1.74 -0.30 8.10
N ASN A 39 -2.17 0.50 9.06
CA ASN A 39 -2.84 1.78 8.87
C ASN A 39 -1.88 2.90 9.28
N ALA A 40 -1.65 3.88 8.41
CA ALA A 40 -0.83 5.06 8.68
C ALA A 40 -1.69 6.33 8.63
N ASP A 41 -1.59 7.17 9.66
CA ASP A 41 -2.10 8.54 9.65
C ASP A 41 -0.92 9.52 9.60
N ILE A 42 -0.93 10.40 8.61
CA ILE A 42 0.14 11.38 8.38
C ILE A 42 -0.45 12.78 8.31
N GLU A 43 0.13 13.72 9.05
CA GLU A 43 -0.14 15.14 8.88
C GLU A 43 1.01 15.80 8.12
N VAL A 44 0.69 16.62 7.12
CA VAL A 44 1.67 17.43 6.39
C VAL A 44 1.31 18.90 6.46
N GLU A 45 2.33 19.76 6.34
CA GLU A 45 2.17 21.21 6.18
C GLU A 45 2.97 21.70 4.98
N THR A 46 2.31 22.45 4.09
CA THR A 46 2.92 23.09 2.92
C THR A 46 3.71 24.34 3.31
N ARG A 47 4.63 24.81 2.45
CA ARG A 47 5.40 26.06 2.70
C ARG A 47 4.51 27.28 2.88
N ASP A 48 3.33 27.30 2.27
CA ASP A 48 2.33 28.36 2.45
C ASP A 48 1.38 28.14 3.64
N GLY A 49 1.67 27.17 4.50
CA GLY A 49 1.03 26.97 5.81
C GLY A 49 -0.28 26.19 5.78
N ARG A 50 -0.64 25.56 4.65
CA ARG A 50 -1.82 24.69 4.58
C ARG A 50 -1.50 23.31 5.16
N ARG A 51 -2.47 22.74 5.87
CA ARG A 51 -2.34 21.45 6.54
C ARG A 51 -3.34 20.44 6.03
N GLY A 52 -2.94 19.17 6.01
CA GLY A 52 -3.80 18.06 5.64
C GLY A 52 -3.44 16.79 6.40
N CYS A 53 -4.46 16.02 6.78
CA CYS A 53 -4.33 14.73 7.45
C CYS A 53 -4.71 13.60 6.49
N GLY A 54 -3.73 12.82 6.08
CA GLY A 54 -3.88 11.69 5.19
C GLY A 54 -3.97 10.37 5.91
N PHE A 55 -4.59 9.40 5.26
CA PHE A 55 -4.73 8.03 5.72
C PHE A 55 -4.33 7.06 4.61
N GLY A 56 -3.53 6.07 4.96
CA GLY A 56 -3.14 4.97 4.08
C GLY A 56 -3.29 3.63 4.80
N SER A 57 -3.83 2.64 4.11
CA SER A 57 -4.09 1.32 4.67
C SER A 57 -3.77 0.26 3.63
N MET A 58 -2.99 -0.75 4.00
CA MET A 58 -2.66 -1.86 3.11
C MET A 58 -2.52 -3.18 3.90
N PRO A 59 -3.01 -4.31 3.37
CA PRO A 59 -2.71 -5.62 3.93
C PRO A 59 -1.22 -5.92 3.79
N LEU A 60 -0.59 -6.43 4.84
CA LEU A 60 0.83 -6.78 4.81
C LEU A 60 1.12 -7.99 3.92
N GLY A 61 0.14 -8.88 3.69
CA GLY A 61 0.23 -9.91 2.65
C GLY A 61 1.50 -10.77 2.68
N ASN A 62 2.04 -11.08 3.86
CA ASN A 62 3.36 -11.68 4.04
C ASN A 62 3.53 -13.05 3.36
N VAL A 63 2.45 -13.82 3.24
CA VAL A 63 2.42 -15.11 2.51
C VAL A 63 2.83 -14.94 1.04
N TRP A 64 2.47 -13.81 0.43
CA TRP A 64 2.81 -13.48 -0.96
C TRP A 64 4.11 -12.68 -1.06
N ALA A 65 4.29 -11.69 -0.18
CA ALA A 65 5.41 -10.76 -0.27
C ALA A 65 6.74 -11.36 0.25
N TRP A 66 6.66 -12.36 1.12
CA TRP A 66 7.81 -13.08 1.70
C TRP A 66 7.59 -14.62 1.69
N PRO A 67 7.53 -15.25 0.51
CA PRO A 67 7.34 -16.68 0.40
C PRO A 67 8.61 -17.42 0.84
N THR A 68 8.55 -18.15 1.95
CA THR A 68 9.66 -18.98 2.44
C THR A 68 9.16 -20.16 3.27
N ASP A 69 9.84 -21.30 3.16
CA ASP A 69 9.59 -22.49 3.99
C ASP A 69 10.47 -22.53 5.25
N ALA A 70 11.41 -21.59 5.37
CA ALA A 70 12.33 -21.53 6.50
C ALA A 70 11.79 -20.73 7.71
N LEU A 71 10.77 -19.89 7.49
CA LEU A 71 10.14 -19.08 8.52
C LEU A 71 8.63 -19.34 8.54
N SER A 72 8.03 -19.25 9.71
CA SER A 72 6.59 -19.32 9.85
C SER A 72 5.92 -18.06 9.27
N THR A 73 4.63 -18.19 8.93
CA THR A 73 3.80 -17.04 8.56
C THR A 73 3.78 -15.99 9.66
N ASP A 74 3.77 -16.39 10.94
CA ASP A 74 3.77 -15.44 12.07
C ASP A 74 5.09 -14.70 12.22
N GLN A 75 6.23 -15.36 11.99
CA GLN A 75 7.55 -14.73 12.03
C GLN A 75 7.68 -13.65 10.95
N THR A 76 7.32 -14.00 9.71
CA THR A 76 7.38 -13.04 8.59
C THR A 76 6.38 -11.91 8.76
N LEU A 77 5.17 -12.18 9.26
CA LEU A 77 4.18 -11.14 9.58
C LEU A 77 4.67 -10.20 10.67
N THR A 78 5.22 -10.74 11.77
CA THR A 78 5.78 -9.94 12.88
C THR A 78 6.88 -9.02 12.38
N ALA A 79 7.78 -9.53 11.54
CA ALA A 79 8.84 -8.73 10.94
C ALA A 79 8.30 -7.61 10.05
N MET A 80 7.28 -7.90 9.22
CA MET A 80 6.67 -6.89 8.36
C MET A 80 5.92 -5.80 9.15
N ILE A 81 5.22 -6.16 10.23
CA ILE A 81 4.62 -5.18 11.16
C ILE A 81 5.71 -4.29 11.76
N ARG A 82 6.79 -4.89 12.29
CA ARG A 82 7.90 -4.16 12.90
C ARG A 82 8.59 -3.21 11.93
N LEU A 83 8.78 -3.62 10.67
CA LEU A 83 9.31 -2.73 9.65
C LEU A 83 8.35 -1.57 9.38
N GLY A 84 7.06 -1.84 9.18
CA GLY A 84 6.05 -0.80 8.96
C GLY A 84 6.03 0.24 10.09
N GLU A 85 6.03 -0.20 11.35
CA GLU A 85 6.13 0.66 12.53
C GLU A 85 7.40 1.52 12.50
N LYS A 86 8.57 0.92 12.23
CA LYS A 86 9.85 1.64 12.14
C LYS A 86 9.86 2.67 11.00
N LEU A 87 9.30 2.35 9.84
CA LEU A 87 9.23 3.28 8.70
C LEU A 87 8.36 4.49 9.01
N VAL A 88 7.20 4.29 9.65
CA VAL A 88 6.31 5.38 10.06
C VAL A 88 6.96 6.23 11.14
N GLN A 89 7.67 5.62 12.10
CA GLN A 89 8.43 6.36 13.09
C GLN A 89 9.52 7.24 12.44
N ALA A 90 10.31 6.67 11.53
CA ALA A 90 11.35 7.40 10.80
C ALA A 90 10.77 8.56 9.95
N ALA A 91 9.56 8.40 9.42
CA ALA A 91 8.87 9.47 8.72
C ALA A 91 8.54 10.68 9.60
N GLY A 92 8.26 10.45 10.89
CA GLY A 92 8.05 11.53 11.88
C GLY A 92 9.31 12.36 12.14
N ASP A 93 10.49 11.78 11.95
CA ASP A 93 11.80 12.45 12.11
C ASP A 93 12.33 13.02 10.79
N CYS A 94 11.59 12.87 9.69
CA CYS A 94 12.03 13.27 8.36
C CYS A 94 11.98 14.79 8.17
N ALA A 95 13.15 15.41 7.96
CA ALA A 95 13.28 16.84 7.71
C ALA A 95 13.12 17.24 6.22
N ALA A 96 12.76 16.30 5.34
CA ALA A 96 12.60 16.58 3.92
C ALA A 96 11.41 17.53 3.68
N VAL A 97 11.60 18.49 2.76
CA VAL A 97 10.55 19.41 2.33
C VAL A 97 10.46 19.35 0.80
N GLY A 98 9.31 18.95 0.27
CA GLY A 98 9.13 18.77 -1.17
C GLY A 98 7.76 18.24 -1.54
N HIS A 99 7.61 17.81 -2.79
CA HIS A 99 6.45 17.04 -3.22
C HIS A 99 6.49 15.64 -2.56
N PRO A 100 5.34 14.97 -2.29
CA PRO A 100 5.32 13.59 -1.80
C PRO A 100 6.31 12.63 -2.46
N LEU A 101 6.49 12.67 -3.78
CA LEU A 101 7.50 11.87 -4.51
C LEU A 101 8.94 12.07 -4.02
N GLU A 102 9.31 13.28 -3.61
CA GLU A 102 10.65 13.55 -3.09
C GLU A 102 10.78 13.07 -1.65
N ILE A 103 9.76 13.30 -0.84
CA ILE A 103 9.73 12.87 0.57
C ILE A 103 9.81 11.34 0.64
N THR A 104 8.97 10.63 -0.12
CA THR A 104 8.98 9.16 -0.14
C THR A 104 10.26 8.62 -0.76
N HIS A 105 10.85 9.28 -1.76
CA HIS A 105 12.15 8.87 -2.31
C HIS A 105 13.28 8.98 -1.28
N VAL A 106 13.29 10.01 -0.42
CA VAL A 106 14.23 10.14 0.70
C VAL A 106 14.02 9.00 1.71
N LEU A 107 12.77 8.79 2.16
CA LEU A 107 12.44 7.74 3.13
C LEU A 107 12.78 6.33 2.61
N ALA A 108 12.61 6.10 1.31
CA ALA A 108 12.88 4.81 0.68
C ALA A 108 14.37 4.42 0.69
N GLN A 109 15.31 5.37 0.86
CA GLN A 109 16.74 5.08 0.93
C GLN A 109 17.10 4.31 2.20
N ASP A 110 16.42 4.58 3.31
CA ASP A 110 16.71 3.99 4.62
C ASP A 110 15.96 2.67 4.84
N ALA A 111 14.93 2.38 4.04
CA ALA A 111 14.08 1.20 4.21
C ALA A 111 14.84 -0.15 4.17
N PRO A 112 15.84 -0.38 3.28
CA PRO A 112 16.62 -1.62 3.31
C PRO A 112 17.42 -1.81 4.60
N ALA A 113 18.01 -0.74 5.15
CA ALA A 113 18.76 -0.79 6.39
C ALA A 113 17.84 -1.06 7.59
N ALA A 114 16.66 -0.42 7.63
CA ALA A 114 15.64 -0.70 8.64
C ALA A 114 15.15 -2.15 8.57
N ALA A 115 14.97 -2.69 7.36
CA ALA A 115 14.56 -4.08 7.16
C ALA A 115 15.63 -5.08 7.65
N ALA A 116 16.90 -4.81 7.35
CA ALA A 116 18.01 -5.62 7.86
C ALA A 116 18.07 -5.59 9.39
N ALA A 117 17.94 -4.41 10.01
CA ALA A 117 17.91 -4.28 11.46
C ALA A 117 16.73 -5.07 12.08
N VAL A 118 15.55 -5.09 11.46
CA VAL A 118 14.42 -5.90 11.93
C VAL A 118 14.70 -7.41 11.84
N VAL A 119 15.35 -7.86 10.75
CA VAL A 119 15.74 -9.26 10.58
C VAL A 119 16.74 -9.68 11.67
N ASP A 120 17.72 -8.82 11.96
CA ASP A 120 18.73 -9.06 13.00
C ASP A 120 18.11 -9.03 14.41
N ASP A 121 17.28 -8.01 14.72
CA ASP A 121 16.58 -7.84 16.00
C ASP A 121 15.68 -9.05 16.33
N LEU A 122 15.10 -9.70 15.31
CA LEU A 122 14.23 -10.87 15.44
C LEU A 122 14.96 -12.20 15.24
N GLU A 123 16.29 -12.17 15.06
CA GLU A 123 17.15 -13.35 14.84
C GLU A 123 16.63 -14.26 13.70
N LEU A 124 16.11 -13.64 12.62
CA LEU A 124 15.53 -14.40 11.52
C LEU A 124 16.62 -14.97 10.62
N SER A 125 16.45 -16.22 10.22
CA SER A 125 17.44 -16.94 9.40
C SER A 125 17.52 -16.46 7.93
N HIS A 126 16.60 -15.60 7.49
CA HIS A 126 16.48 -15.15 6.11
C HIS A 126 16.19 -13.65 6.06
N ALA A 127 16.75 -12.99 5.03
CA ALA A 127 16.50 -11.58 4.79
C ALA A 127 15.06 -11.32 4.31
N MET A 128 14.52 -10.16 4.68
CA MET A 128 13.24 -9.67 4.18
C MET A 128 13.35 -9.31 2.69
N PRO A 129 12.58 -9.93 1.79
CA PRO A 129 12.60 -9.63 0.36
C PRO A 129 12.24 -8.17 0.09
N ARG A 130 12.81 -7.60 -0.99
CA ARG A 130 12.53 -6.21 -1.38
C ARG A 130 11.04 -5.95 -1.56
N LEU A 131 10.29 -6.91 -2.10
CA LEU A 131 8.84 -6.81 -2.23
C LEU A 131 8.14 -6.61 -0.88
N ALA A 132 8.47 -7.41 0.13
CA ALA A 132 7.93 -7.25 1.48
C ALA A 132 8.26 -5.88 2.09
N GLN A 133 9.47 -5.37 1.86
CA GLN A 133 9.84 -4.02 2.30
C GLN A 133 8.96 -2.94 1.65
N LEU A 134 8.72 -3.02 0.34
CA LEU A 134 7.85 -2.10 -0.40
C LEU A 134 6.40 -2.17 0.07
N VAL A 135 5.89 -3.39 0.35
CA VAL A 135 4.56 -3.57 0.93
C VAL A 135 4.46 -2.88 2.28
N CYS A 136 5.47 -3.01 3.15
CA CYS A 136 5.49 -2.35 4.46
C CYS A 136 5.53 -0.81 4.35
N ALA A 137 6.17 -0.26 3.31
CA ALA A 137 6.24 1.18 3.07
C ALA A 137 4.94 1.75 2.48
N SER A 138 4.17 0.95 1.74
CA SER A 138 3.04 1.43 0.94
C SER A 138 1.94 2.20 1.71
N PRO A 139 1.54 1.84 2.96
CA PRO A 139 0.53 2.62 3.70
C PRO A 139 1.03 4.02 4.04
N LEU A 140 2.31 4.14 4.41
CA LEU A 140 2.95 5.42 4.72
C LEU A 140 2.98 6.32 3.47
N GLU A 141 3.43 5.78 2.34
CA GLU A 141 3.50 6.56 1.09
C GLU A 141 2.10 7.01 0.64
N ALA A 142 1.11 6.11 0.68
CA ALA A 142 -0.28 6.45 0.37
C ALA A 142 -0.82 7.56 1.29
N ALA A 143 -0.54 7.47 2.60
CA ALA A 143 -0.97 8.48 3.57
C ALA A 143 -0.32 9.85 3.33
N ILE A 144 0.96 9.91 2.94
CA ILE A 144 1.64 11.17 2.58
C ILE A 144 0.97 11.81 1.36
N HIS A 145 0.68 11.02 0.32
CA HIS A 145 0.00 11.52 -0.88
C HIS A 145 -1.44 12.00 -0.59
N ASP A 146 -2.19 11.26 0.24
CA ASP A 146 -3.54 11.65 0.67
C ASP A 146 -3.52 12.93 1.53
N ALA A 147 -2.57 13.04 2.46
CA ALA A 147 -2.38 14.23 3.30
C ALA A 147 -2.11 15.46 2.45
N TYR A 148 -1.26 15.31 1.43
CA TYR A 148 -0.91 16.35 0.49
C TYR A 148 -2.11 16.81 -0.35
N GLY A 149 -2.88 15.85 -0.89
CA GLY A 149 -4.15 16.10 -1.57
C GLY A 149 -5.09 16.96 -0.73
N LYS A 150 -5.33 16.53 0.50
CA LYS A 150 -6.21 17.22 1.45
C LYS A 150 -5.69 18.61 1.84
N ALA A 151 -4.38 18.77 2.02
CA ALA A 151 -3.78 20.08 2.33
C ALA A 151 -4.00 21.09 1.19
N LEU A 152 -3.97 20.62 -0.06
CA LEU A 152 -4.19 21.46 -1.24
C LEU A 152 -5.66 21.56 -1.65
N GLY A 153 -6.56 20.77 -1.04
CA GLY A 153 -7.98 20.71 -1.42
C GLY A 153 -8.22 20.02 -2.76
N GLU A 154 -7.35 19.10 -3.15
CA GLU A 154 -7.32 18.47 -4.47
C GLU A 154 -7.21 16.95 -4.39
N ASN A 155 -7.61 16.27 -5.47
CA ASN A 155 -7.33 14.84 -5.62
C ASN A 155 -5.81 14.63 -5.76
N ALA A 156 -5.23 13.71 -5.00
CA ALA A 156 -3.78 13.45 -5.03
C ALA A 156 -3.23 13.12 -6.44
N TYR A 157 -4.01 12.50 -7.32
CA TYR A 157 -3.62 12.21 -8.70
C TYR A 157 -3.54 13.47 -9.59
N ASN A 158 -4.26 14.54 -9.23
CA ASN A 158 -4.21 15.82 -9.94
C ASN A 158 -2.97 16.65 -9.55
N LEU A 159 -2.24 16.21 -8.53
CA LEU A 159 -1.05 16.89 -8.00
C LEU A 159 0.26 16.30 -8.55
N LEU A 160 0.19 15.40 -9.52
CA LEU A 160 1.35 14.65 -10.04
C LEU A 160 2.08 15.33 -11.21
N GLY A 161 1.71 16.56 -11.56
CA GLY A 161 2.21 17.29 -12.73
C GLY A 161 3.24 18.35 -12.40
N GLU A 162 3.85 18.95 -13.43
CA GLU A 162 4.91 19.96 -13.34
C GLU A 162 4.57 21.15 -12.43
N ALA A 163 3.28 21.52 -12.33
CA ALA A 163 2.83 22.58 -11.45
C ALA A 163 3.22 22.33 -9.98
N PHE A 164 3.23 21.06 -9.53
CA PHE A 164 3.44 20.65 -8.15
C PHE A 164 4.72 19.83 -7.94
N VAL A 165 5.12 19.02 -8.93
CA VAL A 165 6.30 18.16 -8.82
C VAL A 165 7.56 18.93 -9.22
N ASN A 166 8.61 18.87 -8.38
CA ASN A 166 9.83 19.66 -8.58
C ASN A 166 10.79 19.10 -9.64
N ARG A 167 10.76 17.79 -9.88
CA ARG A 167 11.65 17.08 -10.81
C ARG A 167 10.83 16.20 -11.73
N ASP A 168 11.23 16.11 -13.00
CA ASP A 168 10.61 15.19 -13.93
C ASP A 168 10.90 13.72 -13.56
N LEU A 169 10.26 12.80 -14.27
CA LEU A 169 10.39 11.36 -14.06
C LEU A 169 11.81 10.83 -14.30
N SER A 170 12.67 11.53 -15.04
CA SER A 170 14.05 11.09 -15.26
C SER A 170 14.89 11.10 -13.98
N ALA A 171 14.50 11.89 -12.98
CA ALA A 171 15.12 11.89 -11.66
C ALA A 171 14.86 10.62 -10.84
N TYR A 172 13.79 9.89 -11.16
CA TYR A 172 13.33 8.71 -10.41
C TYR A 172 13.47 7.41 -11.19
N LEU A 173 13.46 7.49 -12.53
CA LEU A 173 13.47 6.34 -13.44
C LEU A 173 14.74 6.36 -14.32
N SER A 174 14.63 6.84 -15.57
CA SER A 174 15.73 6.89 -16.55
C SER A 174 15.63 8.13 -17.44
N ALA A 175 16.68 8.41 -18.22
CA ALA A 175 16.74 9.55 -19.13
C ALA A 175 15.64 9.55 -20.21
N ASP A 176 15.01 8.40 -20.49
CA ASP A 176 13.92 8.28 -21.46
C ASP A 176 12.66 9.05 -21.05
N PHE A 177 12.55 9.41 -19.76
CA PHE A 177 11.42 10.16 -19.19
C PHE A 177 11.74 11.65 -18.96
N ALA A 178 12.76 12.18 -19.62
CA ALA A 178 13.14 13.60 -19.50
C ALA A 178 11.97 14.52 -19.95
N GLY A 179 11.62 15.48 -19.10
CA GLY A 179 10.48 16.38 -19.29
C GLY A 179 9.10 15.75 -19.08
N GLU A 180 9.02 14.48 -18.68
CA GLU A 180 7.75 13.81 -18.41
C GLU A 180 7.39 13.83 -16.91
N TYR A 181 6.10 13.95 -16.63
CA TYR A 181 5.55 13.93 -15.28
C TYR A 181 4.51 12.80 -15.15
N LEU A 182 4.28 12.30 -13.93
CA LEU A 182 3.36 11.18 -13.67
C LEU A 182 1.94 11.48 -14.14
N ASP A 183 1.59 12.75 -14.16
CA ASP A 183 0.29 13.25 -14.57
C ASP A 183 -0.02 12.91 -16.04
N ARG A 184 0.98 12.71 -16.90
CA ARG A 184 0.83 12.18 -18.26
C ARG A 184 0.24 10.76 -18.30
N TYR A 185 0.39 10.01 -17.22
CA TYR A 185 0.02 8.60 -17.11
C TYR A 185 -1.19 8.36 -16.21
N THR A 186 -1.81 9.41 -15.69
CA THR A 186 -2.98 9.34 -14.83
C THR A 186 -4.16 10.10 -15.43
N ARG A 187 -5.38 9.63 -15.17
CA ARG A 187 -6.60 10.35 -15.57
C ARG A 187 -6.93 11.40 -14.51
N ARG A 188 -7.34 12.59 -14.95
CA ARG A 188 -7.82 13.68 -14.06
C ARG A 188 -9.24 13.46 -13.57
N GLU A 189 -10.03 12.73 -14.35
CA GLU A 189 -11.40 12.38 -14.00
C GLU A 189 -11.53 10.86 -13.85
N PRO A 190 -12.24 10.39 -12.81
CA PRO A 190 -12.53 8.98 -12.64
C PRO A 190 -13.43 8.49 -13.79
N VAL A 191 -13.29 7.23 -14.15
CA VAL A 191 -14.22 6.60 -15.09
C VAL A 191 -15.32 5.87 -14.35
N ALA A 192 -16.55 6.02 -14.82
CA ALA A 192 -17.72 5.39 -14.22
C ALA A 192 -17.71 3.85 -14.29
N ARG A 193 -16.88 3.26 -15.17
CA ARG A 193 -16.78 1.81 -15.40
C ARG A 193 -15.33 1.42 -15.63
N MET A 194 -14.89 0.32 -15.03
CA MET A 194 -13.58 -0.29 -15.27
C MET A 194 -13.71 -1.82 -15.36
N PRO A 195 -12.80 -2.50 -16.09
CA PRO A 195 -12.70 -3.96 -16.01
C PRO A 195 -12.37 -4.38 -14.58
N LEU A 196 -13.10 -5.38 -14.09
CA LEU A 196 -12.83 -6.06 -12.83
C LEU A 196 -12.63 -7.55 -13.15
N TYR A 197 -11.86 -8.24 -12.32
CA TYR A 197 -11.71 -9.68 -12.39
C TYR A 197 -11.84 -10.24 -10.97
N HIS A 198 -12.48 -11.41 -10.86
CA HIS A 198 -12.45 -12.17 -9.61
C HIS A 198 -11.12 -12.90 -9.50
N LEU A 199 -10.54 -12.86 -8.31
CA LEU A 199 -9.48 -13.79 -7.97
C LEU A 199 -10.12 -15.07 -7.45
N VAL A 200 -9.94 -16.17 -8.17
CA VAL A 200 -10.50 -17.48 -7.83
C VAL A 200 -9.39 -18.36 -7.30
N GLY A 201 -9.37 -18.58 -5.99
CA GLY A 201 -8.47 -19.47 -5.28
C GLY A 201 -8.80 -20.94 -5.49
N ALA A 202 -7.83 -21.82 -5.21
CA ALA A 202 -7.99 -23.26 -5.41
C ALA A 202 -8.97 -23.95 -4.44
N LEU A 203 -9.52 -23.20 -3.46
CA LEU A 203 -10.56 -23.67 -2.55
C LEU A 203 -11.91 -23.00 -2.79
N ASP A 204 -11.99 -22.07 -3.76
CA ASP A 204 -13.18 -21.27 -3.95
C ASP A 204 -14.28 -22.10 -4.63
N PRO A 205 -15.51 -22.13 -4.10
CA PRO A 205 -16.59 -22.89 -4.71
C PRO A 205 -16.96 -22.33 -6.08
N LEU A 206 -16.85 -23.16 -7.12
CA LEU A 206 -17.25 -22.77 -8.49
C LEU A 206 -18.75 -23.03 -8.71
N THR A 207 -19.23 -24.11 -8.11
CA THR A 207 -20.60 -24.61 -8.24
C THR A 207 -21.19 -24.89 -6.85
N PRO A 208 -22.52 -25.02 -6.73
CA PRO A 208 -23.15 -25.39 -5.46
C PRO A 208 -22.67 -26.72 -4.88
N ALA A 209 -22.17 -27.64 -5.72
CA ALA A 209 -21.63 -28.93 -5.27
C ALA A 209 -20.28 -28.79 -4.54
N ASP A 210 -19.57 -27.68 -4.75
CA ASP A 210 -18.29 -27.39 -4.09
C ASP A 210 -18.49 -26.81 -2.67
N VAL A 211 -19.72 -26.41 -2.33
CA VAL A 211 -20.08 -25.86 -1.01
C VAL A 211 -20.34 -27.00 -0.02
N ALA A 212 -19.32 -27.38 0.74
CA ALA A 212 -19.45 -28.42 1.76
C ALA A 212 -20.24 -27.96 3.00
N THR A 213 -19.95 -26.75 3.48
CA THR A 213 -20.63 -26.14 4.64
C THR A 213 -20.94 -24.69 4.28
N PRO A 214 -22.22 -24.34 4.08
CA PRO A 214 -22.59 -22.97 3.78
C PRO A 214 -22.25 -22.01 4.93
N VAL A 215 -21.81 -20.79 4.58
CA VAL A 215 -21.61 -19.71 5.55
C VAL A 215 -22.96 -19.20 6.06
N GLY A 216 -23.96 -19.10 5.16
CA GLY A 216 -25.34 -18.77 5.53
C GLY A 216 -25.56 -17.32 6.01
N ASP A 217 -24.69 -16.39 5.63
CA ASP A 217 -24.76 -14.97 6.01
C ASP A 217 -25.50 -14.08 4.99
N GLY A 218 -26.07 -14.70 3.95
CA GLY A 218 -26.83 -14.01 2.89
C GLY A 218 -25.98 -13.42 1.76
N LEU A 219 -24.66 -13.59 1.79
CA LEU A 219 -23.76 -13.23 0.70
C LEU A 219 -23.56 -14.42 -0.29
N PRO A 220 -23.17 -14.16 -1.55
CA PRO A 220 -22.85 -15.21 -2.52
C PRO A 220 -21.85 -16.24 -1.99
N GLU A 221 -22.04 -17.52 -2.32
CA GLU A 221 -21.20 -18.64 -1.85
C GLU A 221 -20.48 -19.37 -3.00
N THR A 222 -20.85 -19.08 -4.25
CA THR A 222 -20.20 -19.64 -5.45
C THR A 222 -19.75 -18.55 -6.40
N LEU A 223 -18.76 -18.85 -7.26
CA LEU A 223 -18.31 -17.94 -8.31
C LEU A 223 -19.48 -17.46 -9.20
N GLY A 224 -20.39 -18.36 -9.56
CA GLY A 224 -21.56 -18.02 -10.38
C GLY A 224 -22.53 -17.04 -9.71
N GLU A 225 -22.61 -17.03 -8.38
CA GLU A 225 -23.41 -16.06 -7.63
C GLU A 225 -22.67 -14.71 -7.50
N TRP A 226 -21.35 -14.73 -7.25
CA TRP A 226 -20.53 -13.51 -7.21
C TRP A 226 -20.53 -12.77 -8.54
N ILE A 227 -20.43 -13.47 -9.67
CA ILE A 227 -20.51 -12.86 -11.00
C ILE A 227 -21.82 -12.06 -11.18
N ARG A 228 -22.95 -12.62 -10.72
CA ARG A 228 -24.24 -11.93 -10.80
C ARG A 228 -24.34 -10.77 -9.82
N ALA A 229 -23.87 -10.97 -8.59
CA ALA A 229 -23.92 -9.96 -7.54
C ALA A 229 -23.08 -8.71 -7.89
N ASP A 230 -21.88 -8.92 -8.44
CA ASP A 230 -20.94 -7.85 -8.79
C ASP A 230 -21.18 -7.29 -10.21
N GLY A 231 -22.12 -7.86 -10.97
CA GLY A 231 -22.45 -7.40 -12.32
C GLY A 231 -21.32 -7.62 -13.35
N LEU A 232 -20.49 -8.64 -13.12
CA LEU A 232 -19.42 -9.01 -14.04
C LEU A 232 -19.99 -9.66 -15.30
N THR A 233 -19.50 -9.21 -16.44
CA THR A 233 -20.00 -9.61 -17.76
C THR A 233 -19.03 -10.49 -18.54
N HIS A 234 -17.82 -10.66 -18.00
CA HIS A 234 -16.71 -11.38 -18.61
C HIS A 234 -15.96 -12.14 -17.50
N LEU A 235 -15.41 -13.30 -17.86
CA LEU A 235 -14.54 -14.15 -17.02
C LEU A 235 -13.09 -13.96 -17.44
#